data_AF-V6HNA6-F1
#
_entry.id   AF-V6HNA6-F1
#
_cell.length_a   1.000
_cell.length_b   1.000
_cell.length_c   1.000
_cell.angle_alpha   90.00
_cell.angle_beta   90.00
_cell.angle_gamma   90.00
#
_symmetry.space_group_name_H-M   'P 1'
#
loop_
_entity.id
_entity.type
_entity.pdbx_description
1 polymer ?
#
loop_
_entity_poly.entity_id
_entity_poly.type
_entity_poly.pdbx_seq_one_letter_code
_entity_poly.pdbx_strand_id
1 'polypeptide(L)'
;MFRNFYYLPNKCWIKSNLFSIVLSMGRITYLRFAFSLFFRDATTSLLHIFFSLFFAYSLVLSFFSIRTDKLSSDVSSIDLFRNSPYLVLALSTAALIFMAIVRTSSRSGDTGIMMAVGGNRFGCVLLETTELWIIHSFGFLVASAASILQPPGNPALVSFLDYAGAYIYELAILGLAGGTTAFIHTLVDPYKSIRRGK
;
A
#
# COMPACT_ATOMS: atom_id res chain seq x y z
N MET A 1 -61.74 -12.19 8.26
CA MET A 1 -61.21 -10.80 8.23
C MET A 1 -59.83 -10.89 7.53
N PHE A 2 -59.72 -11.00 6.19
CA PHE A 2 -59.66 -9.95 5.15
C PHE A 2 -58.94 -8.67 5.64
N ARG A 3 -57.87 -8.09 5.03
CA ARG A 3 -57.40 -7.97 3.62
C ARG A 3 -55.85 -7.90 3.60
N ASN A 4 -55.11 -8.51 2.67
CA ASN A 4 -54.78 -8.07 1.29
C ASN A 4 -54.27 -6.63 1.15
N PHE A 5 -52.99 -6.47 0.79
CA PHE A 5 -52.55 -5.59 -0.29
C PHE A 5 -51.38 -6.23 -1.05
N TYR A 6 -51.71 -6.79 -2.21
CA TYR A 6 -50.80 -6.98 -3.34
C TYR A 6 -50.54 -5.62 -4.00
N TYR A 7 -49.33 -5.42 -4.53
CA TYR A 7 -49.13 -4.79 -5.85
C TYR A 7 -47.79 -5.30 -6.45
N LEU A 8 -47.88 -6.38 -7.21
CA LEU A 8 -47.33 -6.43 -8.57
C LEU A 8 -48.54 -6.15 -9.48
N PRO A 9 -48.44 -5.49 -10.67
CA PRO A 9 -47.74 -6.13 -11.78
C PRO A 9 -47.27 -5.25 -13.00
N ASN A 10 -46.56 -5.92 -13.91
CA ASN A 10 -46.59 -5.78 -15.39
C ASN A 10 -45.99 -4.57 -16.14
N LYS A 11 -44.93 -4.88 -16.93
CA LYS A 11 -44.74 -4.71 -18.40
C LYS A 11 -43.24 -4.52 -18.69
N CYS A 12 -42.51 -5.56 -19.09
CA CYS A 12 -42.30 -6.00 -20.48
C CYS A 12 -41.67 -4.92 -21.37
N TRP A 13 -40.46 -5.21 -21.89
CA TRP A 13 -39.86 -4.77 -23.17
C TRP A 13 -38.44 -4.18 -23.23
N ILE A 14 -37.67 -4.04 -22.15
CA ILE A 14 -36.28 -3.55 -22.28
C ILE A 14 -35.33 -4.26 -21.31
N LYS A 15 -35.23 -5.60 -21.36
CA LYS A 15 -34.10 -6.32 -20.74
C LYS A 15 -33.67 -7.59 -21.48
N SER A 16 -34.17 -7.82 -22.70
CA SER A 16 -33.69 -8.89 -23.57
C SER A 16 -32.26 -8.63 -24.10
N ASN A 17 -31.83 -7.37 -24.20
CA ASN A 17 -30.49 -7.07 -24.73
C ASN A 17 -29.37 -7.09 -23.69
N LEU A 18 -29.64 -6.80 -22.40
CA LEU A 18 -28.56 -6.87 -21.40
C LEU A 18 -28.29 -8.29 -20.93
N PHE A 19 -29.33 -9.14 -20.85
CA PHE A 19 -29.12 -10.57 -20.58
C PHE A 19 -28.52 -11.28 -21.79
N SER A 20 -28.81 -10.86 -23.02
CA SER A 20 -28.17 -11.40 -24.24
C SER A 20 -26.72 -10.92 -24.43
N ILE A 21 -26.34 -9.74 -23.94
CA ILE A 21 -24.94 -9.26 -23.96
C ILE A 21 -24.13 -9.89 -22.82
N VAL A 22 -24.75 -10.16 -21.67
CA VAL A 22 -24.13 -10.96 -20.60
C VAL A 22 -24.06 -12.45 -20.97
N LEU A 23 -24.99 -12.95 -21.79
CA LEU A 23 -24.92 -14.31 -22.34
C LEU A 23 -23.94 -14.44 -23.53
N SER A 24 -23.55 -13.34 -24.21
CA SER A 24 -22.50 -13.36 -25.24
C SER A 24 -21.09 -13.14 -24.69
N MET A 25 -20.96 -12.68 -23.44
CA MET A 25 -19.70 -12.66 -22.72
C MET A 25 -19.55 -13.98 -21.96
N GLY A 26 -18.90 -14.94 -22.62
CA GLY A 26 -18.76 -16.33 -22.18
C GLY A 26 -18.50 -16.48 -20.68
N ARG A 27 -19.28 -17.36 -20.05
CA ARG A 27 -19.17 -17.84 -18.66
C ARG A 27 -17.80 -17.50 -18.04
N ILE A 28 -17.72 -16.40 -17.30
CA ILE A 28 -16.58 -16.15 -16.41
C ILE A 28 -16.64 -17.27 -15.38
N THR A 29 -15.82 -18.29 -15.61
CA THR A 29 -15.71 -19.44 -14.70
C THR A 29 -15.16 -18.92 -13.38
N TYR A 30 -15.67 -19.38 -12.23
CA TYR A 30 -15.17 -19.00 -10.90
C TYR A 30 -13.64 -19.05 -10.81
N LEU A 31 -13.03 -20.02 -11.49
CA LEU A 31 -11.58 -20.14 -11.65
C LEU A 31 -10.93 -18.93 -12.32
N ARG A 32 -11.47 -18.42 -13.44
CA ARG A 32 -10.91 -17.23 -14.13
C ARG A 32 -10.97 -15.99 -13.24
N PHE A 33 -12.04 -15.82 -12.47
CA PHE A 33 -12.16 -14.73 -11.52
C PHE A 33 -11.14 -14.86 -10.36
N ALA A 34 -11.02 -16.05 -9.77
CA ALA A 34 -10.07 -16.33 -8.70
C ALA A 34 -8.61 -16.13 -9.15
N PHE A 35 -8.24 -16.64 -10.34
CA PHE A 35 -6.91 -16.42 -10.91
C PHE A 35 -6.65 -14.94 -11.19
N SER A 36 -7.62 -14.21 -11.74
CA SER A 36 -7.46 -12.76 -11.97
C SER A 36 -7.21 -11.98 -10.68
N LEU A 37 -7.85 -12.37 -9.58
CA LEU A 37 -7.67 -11.74 -8.27
C LEU A 37 -6.28 -12.07 -7.71
N PHE A 38 -5.89 -13.34 -7.74
CA PHE A 38 -4.57 -13.79 -7.30
C PHE A 38 -3.43 -13.10 -8.09
N PHE A 39 -3.52 -13.03 -9.42
CA PHE A 39 -2.49 -12.38 -10.24
C PHE A 39 -2.40 -10.89 -9.96
N ARG A 40 -3.53 -10.20 -9.78
CA ARG A 40 -3.54 -8.78 -9.42
C ARG A 40 -2.85 -8.55 -8.07
N ASP A 41 -3.20 -9.35 -7.07
CA ASP A 41 -2.67 -9.19 -5.72
C ASP A 41 -1.18 -9.56 -5.69
N ALA A 42 -0.76 -10.62 -6.39
CA ALA A 42 0.65 -10.99 -6.55
C ALA A 42 1.46 -9.92 -7.29
N THR A 43 0.93 -9.38 -8.40
CA THR A 43 1.63 -8.36 -9.20
C THR A 43 1.81 -7.08 -8.40
N THR A 44 0.77 -6.63 -7.70
CA THR A 44 0.86 -5.44 -6.85
C THR A 44 1.83 -5.66 -5.69
N SER A 45 1.79 -6.80 -5.00
CA SER A 45 2.75 -7.13 -3.94
C SER A 45 4.20 -7.18 -4.46
N LEU A 46 4.44 -7.79 -5.63
CA LEU A 46 5.78 -7.82 -6.24
C LEU A 46 6.30 -6.42 -6.61
N LEU A 47 5.44 -5.56 -7.16
CA LEU A 47 5.80 -4.17 -7.44
C LEU A 47 6.16 -3.42 -6.17
N HIS A 48 5.35 -3.57 -5.11
CA HIS A 48 5.65 -2.97 -3.81
C HIS A 48 6.98 -3.47 -3.24
N ILE A 49 7.28 -4.77 -3.33
CA ILE A 49 8.59 -5.33 -2.92
C ILE A 49 9.73 -4.70 -3.72
N PHE A 50 9.59 -4.60 -5.05
CA PHE A 50 10.63 -4.06 -5.92
C PHE A 50 10.89 -2.56 -5.66
N PHE A 51 9.85 -1.75 -5.50
CA PHE A 51 10.03 -0.34 -5.13
C PHE A 51 10.53 -0.20 -3.69
N SER A 52 10.06 -1.04 -2.77
CA SER A 52 10.56 -1.07 -1.40
C SER A 52 12.05 -1.38 -1.34
N LEU A 53 12.54 -2.32 -2.14
CA LEU A 53 13.98 -2.58 -2.30
C LEU A 53 14.75 -1.29 -2.63
N PHE A 54 14.31 -0.58 -3.67
CA PHE A 54 14.97 0.62 -4.16
C PHE A 54 14.97 1.76 -3.13
N PHE A 55 13.82 2.02 -2.49
CA PHE A 55 13.70 3.08 -1.50
C PHE A 55 14.35 2.70 -0.17
N ALA A 56 14.32 1.43 0.25
CA ALA A 56 15.05 0.95 1.42
C ALA A 56 16.56 1.12 1.24
N TYR A 57 17.10 0.74 0.08
CA TYR A 57 18.51 0.98 -0.23
C TYR A 57 18.86 2.48 -0.19
N SER A 58 18.00 3.33 -0.76
CA SER A 58 18.16 4.79 -0.75
C SER A 58 18.07 5.38 0.67
N LEU A 59 17.23 4.81 1.56
CA LEU A 59 17.17 5.19 2.96
C LEU A 59 18.47 4.82 3.69
N VAL A 60 18.97 3.60 3.52
CA VAL A 60 20.24 3.17 4.12
C VAL A 60 21.38 4.09 3.66
N LEU A 61 21.44 4.40 2.37
CA LEU A 61 22.38 5.37 1.80
C LEU A 61 22.25 6.74 2.48
N SER A 62 21.03 7.23 2.65
CA SER A 62 20.79 8.54 3.28
C SER A 62 21.26 8.56 4.74
N PHE A 63 20.95 7.53 5.52
CA PHE A 63 21.39 7.42 6.91
C PHE A 63 22.91 7.33 7.02
N PHE A 64 23.54 6.51 6.17
CA PHE A 64 25.00 6.44 6.07
C PHE A 64 25.59 7.82 5.78
N SER A 65 25.13 8.47 4.71
CA SER A 65 25.66 9.76 4.28
C SER A 65 25.42 10.86 5.31
N ILE A 66 24.25 10.92 5.97
CA ILE A 66 24.00 11.90 7.06
C ILE A 66 24.98 11.71 8.21
N ARG A 67 25.33 10.46 8.56
CA ARG A 67 26.28 10.19 9.64
C ARG A 67 27.72 10.51 9.24
N THR A 68 28.10 10.27 7.99
CA THR A 68 29.48 10.45 7.52
C THR A 68 29.77 11.86 7.01
N ASP A 69 28.76 12.59 6.55
CA ASP A 69 28.92 13.99 6.17
C ASP A 69 29.17 14.84 7.41
N LYS A 70 30.26 15.61 7.37
CA LYS A 70 30.46 16.70 8.34
C LYS A 70 29.36 17.72 8.05
N LEU A 71 28.44 17.90 8.99
CA LEU A 71 27.35 18.88 8.93
C LEU A 71 27.86 20.18 8.27
N SER A 72 27.44 20.45 7.04
CA SER A 72 27.63 21.76 6.45
C SER A 72 26.81 22.74 7.29
N SER A 73 27.49 23.69 7.91
CA SER A 73 26.97 24.55 8.98
C SER A 73 25.84 25.50 8.56
N ASP A 74 25.44 25.51 7.29
CA ASP A 74 24.41 26.41 6.75
C ASP A 74 23.27 25.65 6.06
N VAL A 75 22.15 25.59 6.77
CA VAL A 75 20.87 24.98 6.35
C VAL A 75 20.23 25.73 5.16
N SER A 76 20.71 26.94 4.84
CA SER A 76 20.19 27.81 3.77
C SER A 76 20.98 27.76 2.45
N SER A 77 22.06 26.99 2.37
CA SER A 77 22.93 26.98 1.18
C SER A 77 22.34 26.13 0.04
N ILE A 78 22.33 26.69 -1.18
CA ILE A 78 21.92 26.01 -2.42
C ILE A 78 22.80 24.78 -2.73
N ASP A 79 24.03 24.73 -2.20
CA ASP A 79 24.93 23.59 -2.34
C ASP A 79 24.45 22.36 -1.57
N LEU A 80 23.66 22.55 -0.50
CA LEU A 80 22.94 21.47 0.18
C LEU A 80 22.00 20.76 -0.81
N PHE A 81 21.29 21.48 -1.68
CA PHE A 81 20.38 20.85 -2.65
C PHE A 81 21.09 20.02 -3.73
N ARG A 82 22.34 20.36 -4.07
CA ARG A 82 23.09 19.66 -5.14
C ARG A 82 23.80 18.39 -4.65
N ASN A 83 24.12 18.28 -3.36
CA ASN A 83 24.89 17.16 -2.79
C ASN A 83 24.29 16.55 -1.50
N SER A 84 23.00 16.78 -1.16
CA SER A 84 22.50 16.39 0.17
C SER A 84 21.93 14.98 0.27
N PRO A 85 22.34 14.22 1.29
CA PRO A 85 21.65 13.00 1.68
C PRO A 85 20.26 13.27 2.26
N TYR A 86 19.99 14.49 2.72
CA TYR A 86 18.67 14.92 3.19
C TYR A 86 17.62 14.94 2.07
N LEU A 87 18.01 15.29 0.84
CA LEU A 87 17.10 15.27 -0.30
C LEU A 87 16.74 13.84 -0.71
N VAL A 88 17.70 12.93 -0.67
CA VAL A 88 17.47 11.48 -0.92
C VAL A 88 16.56 10.90 0.17
N LEU A 89 16.79 11.26 1.44
CA LEU A 89 15.93 10.89 2.55
C LEU A 89 14.50 11.38 2.33
N ALA A 90 14.32 12.67 2.05
CA ALA A 90 13.00 13.29 1.87
C ALA A 90 12.23 12.68 0.69
N LEU A 91 12.89 12.44 -0.45
CA LEU A 91 12.27 11.80 -1.61
C LEU A 91 11.88 10.35 -1.33
N SER A 92 12.76 9.59 -0.67
CA SER A 92 12.50 8.20 -0.29
C SER A 92 11.33 8.11 0.70
N THR A 93 11.30 9.02 1.68
CA THR A 93 10.18 9.14 2.64
C THR A 93 8.87 9.47 1.93
N ALA A 94 8.86 10.46 1.04
CA ALA A 94 7.66 10.84 0.30
C ALA A 94 7.14 9.68 -0.57
N ALA A 95 8.05 8.93 -1.22
CA ALA A 95 7.70 7.77 -2.01
C ALA A 95 7.12 6.63 -1.15
N LEU A 96 7.72 6.33 0.02
CA LEU A 96 7.21 5.32 0.96
C LEU A 96 5.83 5.70 1.51
N ILE A 97 5.61 6.97 1.86
CA ILE A 97 4.29 7.47 2.27
C ILE A 97 3.27 7.26 1.15
N PHE A 98 3.62 7.66 -0.07
CA PHE A 98 2.73 7.50 -1.23
C PHE A 98 2.40 6.03 -1.48
N MET A 99 3.39 5.13 -1.43
CA MET A 99 3.17 3.69 -1.58
C MET A 99 2.28 3.13 -0.48
N ALA A 100 2.48 3.53 0.77
CA ALA A 100 1.62 3.11 1.88
C ALA A 100 0.16 3.52 1.63
N ILE A 101 -0.08 4.79 1.28
CA ILE A 101 -1.42 5.30 0.97
C ILE A 101 -2.05 4.53 -0.19
N VAL A 102 -1.32 4.32 -1.29
CA VAL A 102 -1.82 3.62 -2.48
C VAL A 102 -2.18 2.17 -2.15
N ARG A 103 -1.30 1.45 -1.44
CA ARG A 103 -1.56 0.05 -1.07
C ARG A 103 -2.79 -0.04 -0.18
N THR A 104 -2.86 0.74 0.90
CA THR A 104 -4.00 0.74 1.82
C THR A 104 -5.29 1.14 1.11
N SER A 105 -5.25 2.18 0.28
CA SER A 105 -6.44 2.64 -0.46
C SER A 105 -6.96 1.59 -1.44
N SER A 106 -6.07 0.82 -2.06
CA SER A 106 -6.45 -0.27 -2.98
C SER A 106 -7.24 -1.38 -2.27
N ARG A 107 -7.09 -1.51 -0.95
CA ARG A 107 -7.79 -2.50 -0.10
C ARG A 107 -9.00 -1.93 0.64
N SER A 108 -9.38 -0.67 0.36
CA SER A 108 -10.55 -0.03 0.99
C SER A 108 -11.86 -0.83 0.85
N GLY A 109 -12.00 -1.63 -0.21
CA GLY A 109 -13.12 -2.57 -0.37
C GLY A 109 -13.14 -3.68 0.68
N ASP A 110 -11.98 -4.26 0.99
CA ASP A 110 -11.81 -5.31 1.99
C ASP A 110 -12.14 -4.77 3.39
N THR A 111 -11.63 -3.56 3.71
CA THR A 111 -11.99 -2.83 4.94
C THR A 111 -13.50 -2.61 5.04
N GLY A 112 -14.16 -2.20 3.95
CA GLY A 112 -15.61 -2.03 3.94
C GLY A 112 -16.38 -3.32 4.23
N ILE A 113 -15.94 -4.45 3.66
CA ILE A 113 -16.53 -5.77 3.92
C ILE A 113 -16.31 -6.19 5.37
N MET A 114 -15.09 -6.07 5.90
CA MET A 114 -14.77 -6.39 7.29
C MET A 114 -15.62 -5.58 8.27
N MET A 115 -15.82 -4.30 8.00
CA MET A 115 -16.66 -3.43 8.83
C MET A 115 -18.16 -3.75 8.70
N ALA A 116 -18.64 -4.18 7.53
CA ALA A 116 -20.03 -4.57 7.32
C ALA A 116 -20.42 -5.85 8.09
N VAL A 117 -19.49 -6.79 8.25
CA VAL A 117 -19.71 -8.05 9.00
C VAL A 117 -19.48 -7.92 10.51
N GLY A 118 -19.26 -6.71 11.03
CA GLY A 118 -19.08 -6.44 12.47
C GLY A 118 -17.63 -6.50 12.95
N GLY A 119 -16.65 -6.34 12.07
CA GLY A 119 -15.22 -6.31 12.43
C GLY A 119 -14.84 -5.15 13.35
N ASN A 120 -13.87 -5.39 14.23
CA ASN A 120 -13.28 -4.36 15.09
C ASN A 120 -12.38 -3.42 14.27
N ARG A 121 -12.59 -2.10 14.38
CA ARG A 121 -11.79 -1.08 13.68
C ARG A 121 -10.30 -1.23 13.93
N PHE A 122 -9.90 -1.42 15.19
CA PHE A 122 -8.49 -1.55 15.53
C PHE A 122 -7.86 -2.80 14.89
N GLY A 123 -8.61 -3.91 14.86
CA GLY A 123 -8.17 -5.13 14.18
C GLY A 123 -8.02 -4.95 12.67
N CYS A 124 -8.92 -4.20 12.05
CA CYS A 124 -8.84 -3.87 10.62
C CYS A 124 -7.61 -3.01 10.30
N VAL A 125 -7.38 -1.95 11.08
CA VAL A 125 -6.20 -1.09 10.93
C VAL A 125 -4.92 -1.90 11.13
N LEU A 126 -4.86 -2.72 12.17
CA LEU A 126 -3.69 -3.55 12.46
C LEU A 126 -3.41 -4.54 11.32
N LEU A 127 -4.45 -5.12 10.71
CA LEU A 127 -4.29 -6.06 9.61
C LEU A 127 -3.70 -5.37 8.38
N GLU A 128 -4.19 -4.20 8.00
CA GLU A 128 -3.66 -3.47 6.84
C GLU A 128 -2.25 -2.91 7.09
N THR A 129 -1.95 -2.47 8.32
CA THR A 129 -0.59 -1.99 8.65
C THR A 129 0.42 -3.12 8.75
N THR A 130 0.05 -4.27 9.29
CA THR A 130 0.93 -5.44 9.36
C THR A 130 1.23 -6.01 7.98
N GLU A 131 0.26 -6.00 7.06
CA GLU A 131 0.50 -6.36 5.66
C GLU A 131 1.56 -5.45 5.03
N LEU A 132 1.44 -4.12 5.22
CA LEU A 132 2.44 -3.16 4.76
C LEU A 132 3.83 -3.46 5.33
N TRP A 133 3.93 -3.66 6.65
CA TRP A 133 5.19 -4.00 7.28
C TRP A 133 5.79 -5.28 6.71
N ILE A 134 5.03 -6.35 6.53
CA ILE A 134 5.56 -7.61 5.97
C ILE A 134 6.13 -7.39 4.57
N ILE A 135 5.39 -6.73 3.68
CA ILE A 135 5.80 -6.49 2.29
C ILE A 135 7.08 -5.65 2.23
N HIS A 136 7.11 -4.56 3.00
CA HIS A 136 8.22 -3.62 2.99
C HIS A 136 9.44 -4.14 3.76
N SER A 137 9.25 -4.88 4.85
CA SER A 137 10.34 -5.59 5.53
C SER A 137 11.00 -6.61 4.60
N PHE A 138 10.23 -7.30 3.76
CA PHE A 138 10.81 -8.19 2.76
C PHE A 138 11.64 -7.41 1.74
N GLY A 139 11.12 -6.28 1.23
CA GLY A 139 11.88 -5.37 0.37
C GLY A 139 13.19 -4.87 1.03
N PHE A 140 13.13 -4.48 2.30
CA PHE A 140 14.29 -4.03 3.08
C PHE A 140 15.33 -5.14 3.29
N LEU A 141 14.89 -6.38 3.52
CA LEU A 141 15.79 -7.53 3.63
C LEU A 141 16.53 -7.77 2.32
N VAL A 142 15.82 -7.71 1.18
CA VAL A 142 16.47 -7.84 -0.13
C VAL A 142 17.41 -6.66 -0.39
N ALA A 143 17.07 -5.45 0.07
CA ALA A 143 17.96 -4.27 -0.05
C ALA A 143 19.23 -4.46 0.76
N SER A 144 19.11 -4.94 1.99
CA SER A 144 20.23 -5.24 2.88
C SER A 144 21.14 -6.32 2.29
N ALA A 145 20.57 -7.35 1.65
CA ALA A 145 21.33 -8.37 0.93
C ALA A 145 22.02 -7.80 -0.32
N ALA A 146 21.33 -6.95 -1.10
CA ALA A 146 21.91 -6.28 -2.26
C ALA A 146 23.07 -5.35 -1.87
N SER A 147 23.02 -4.74 -0.69
CA SER A 147 24.09 -3.91 -0.16
C SER A 147 25.41 -4.66 0.09
N ILE A 148 25.39 -5.99 0.15
CA ILE A 148 26.61 -6.81 0.20
C ILE A 148 27.37 -6.72 -1.13
N LEU A 149 26.63 -6.69 -2.25
CA LEU A 149 27.19 -6.58 -3.60
C LEU A 149 27.52 -5.13 -3.95
N GLN A 150 26.65 -4.21 -3.54
CA GLN A 150 26.79 -2.78 -3.80
C GLN A 150 26.63 -2.01 -2.49
N PRO A 151 27.72 -1.79 -1.73
CA PRO A 151 27.64 -1.08 -0.46
C PRO A 151 27.22 0.39 -0.67
N PRO A 152 26.44 0.97 0.27
CA PRO A 152 25.92 2.34 0.15
C PRO A 152 27.04 3.41 0.15
N GLY A 153 28.25 3.06 0.55
CA GLY A 153 29.40 3.97 0.52
C GLY A 153 30.68 3.21 0.80
N ASN A 154 31.65 3.87 1.45
CA ASN A 154 32.88 3.19 1.85
C ASN A 154 32.56 2.04 2.84
N PRO A 155 32.82 0.78 2.48
CA PRO A 155 32.46 -0.39 3.31
C PRO A 155 33.08 -0.35 4.71
N ALA A 156 34.25 0.28 4.86
CA ALA A 156 34.93 0.41 6.15
C ALA A 156 34.21 1.35 7.12
N LEU A 157 33.35 2.24 6.61
CA LEU A 157 32.62 3.22 7.41
C LEU A 157 31.18 2.82 7.65
N VAL A 158 30.62 1.88 6.87
CA VAL A 158 29.22 1.45 6.98
C VAL A 158 29.00 0.78 8.34
N SER A 159 27.97 1.21 9.06
CA SER A 159 27.64 0.68 10.39
C SER A 159 26.30 -0.05 10.38
N PHE A 160 26.16 -1.07 11.22
CA PHE A 160 24.88 -1.72 11.49
C PHE A 160 23.79 -0.71 11.93
N LEU A 161 24.19 0.36 12.63
CA LEU A 161 23.26 1.40 13.07
C LEU A 161 22.59 2.14 11.91
N ASP A 162 23.24 2.23 10.74
CA ASP A 162 22.65 2.87 9.56
C ASP A 162 21.47 2.04 9.03
N TYR A 163 21.63 0.71 9.00
CA TYR A 163 20.57 -0.22 8.61
C TYR A 163 19.45 -0.26 9.64
N ALA A 164 19.78 -0.38 10.93
CA ALA A 164 18.78 -0.42 11.99
C ALA A 164 17.98 0.88 12.05
N GLY A 165 18.64 2.04 11.91
CA GLY A 165 18.01 3.35 11.86
C GLY A 165 17.07 3.49 10.66
N ALA A 166 17.54 3.14 9.47
CA ALA A 166 16.73 3.16 8.26
C ALA A 166 15.51 2.23 8.35
N TYR A 167 15.67 1.03 8.91
CA TYR A 167 14.58 0.06 9.06
C TYR A 167 13.50 0.54 10.03
N ILE A 168 13.90 1.04 11.21
CA ILE A 168 12.95 1.58 12.19
C ILE A 168 12.22 2.79 11.61
N TYR A 169 12.93 3.65 10.89
CA TYR A 169 12.35 4.82 10.22
C TYR A 169 11.34 4.43 9.15
N GLU A 170 11.66 3.44 8.31
CA GLU A 170 10.75 2.89 7.30
C GLU A 170 9.47 2.32 7.94
N LEU A 171 9.60 1.47 8.96
CA LEU A 171 8.43 0.91 9.66
C LEU A 171 7.55 1.98 10.29
N ALA A 172 8.16 3.01 10.88
CA ALA A 172 7.43 4.12 11.49
C ALA A 172 6.63 4.90 10.44
N ILE A 173 7.26 5.25 9.31
CA ILE A 173 6.58 6.00 8.24
C ILE A 173 5.45 5.19 7.63
N LEU A 174 5.71 3.93 7.28
CA LEU A 174 4.69 3.05 6.68
C LEU A 174 3.55 2.81 7.66
N GLY A 175 3.86 2.60 8.94
CA GLY A 175 2.86 2.42 10.00
C GLY A 175 1.99 3.66 10.19
N LEU A 176 2.58 4.86 10.22
CA LEU A 176 1.85 6.11 10.36
C LEU A 176 0.99 6.40 9.13
N ALA A 177 1.57 6.37 7.93
CA ALA A 177 0.85 6.69 6.70
C ALA A 177 -0.23 5.63 6.39
N GLY A 178 0.15 4.36 6.42
CA GLY A 178 -0.76 3.24 6.17
C GLY A 178 -1.84 3.12 7.24
N GLY A 179 -1.47 3.22 8.52
CA GLY A 179 -2.42 3.11 9.63
C GLY A 179 -3.42 4.24 9.68
N THR A 180 -2.98 5.47 9.41
CA THR A 180 -3.88 6.62 9.29
C THR A 180 -4.84 6.44 8.11
N THR A 181 -4.34 6.00 6.96
CA THR A 181 -5.17 5.74 5.77
C THR A 181 -6.21 4.64 6.04
N ALA A 182 -5.78 3.53 6.65
CA ALA A 182 -6.65 2.42 7.03
C ALA A 182 -7.74 2.88 8.00
N PHE A 183 -7.35 3.64 9.03
CA PHE A 183 -8.28 4.19 10.01
C PHE A 183 -9.34 5.07 9.34
N ILE A 184 -8.94 5.98 8.44
CA ILE A 184 -9.89 6.79 7.67
C ILE A 184 -10.87 5.91 6.91
N HIS A 185 -10.41 4.84 6.26
CA HIS A 185 -11.28 3.91 5.55
C HIS A 185 -12.28 3.19 6.47
N THR A 186 -11.92 2.90 7.73
CA THR A 186 -12.87 2.34 8.71
C THR A 186 -13.99 3.31 9.14
N LEU A 187 -13.81 4.62 8.91
CA LEU A 187 -14.82 5.64 9.22
C LEU A 187 -15.78 5.89 8.05
N VAL A 188 -15.43 5.43 6.84
CA VAL A 188 -16.31 5.53 5.67
C VAL A 188 -17.43 4.50 5.78
N ASP A 189 -18.65 4.88 5.38
CA ASP A 189 -19.81 3.99 5.38
C ASP A 189 -19.48 2.65 4.66
N PRO A 190 -19.48 1.52 5.38
CA PRO A 190 -19.08 0.22 4.82
C PRO A 190 -20.04 -0.28 3.74
N TYR A 191 -21.29 0.22 3.74
CA TYR A 191 -22.29 -0.13 2.74
C TYR A 191 -22.19 0.72 1.48
N LYS A 192 -21.32 1.74 1.44
CA LYS A 192 -21.13 2.58 0.26
C LYS A 192 -20.55 1.78 -0.92
N SER A 193 -19.65 0.84 -0.67
CA SER A 193 -19.11 -0.07 -1.70
C SER A 193 -20.17 -1.08 -2.17
N ILE A 194 -20.95 -1.63 -1.23
CA ILE A 194 -22.04 -2.59 -1.51
C ILE A 194 -23.17 -1.94 -2.32
N ARG A 195 -23.57 -0.71 -1.97
CA ARG A 195 -24.62 0.05 -2.68
C ARG A 195 -24.18 0.58 -4.05
N ARG A 196 -22.87 0.72 -4.26
CA ARG A 196 -22.26 1.14 -5.54
C ARG A 196 -21.97 -0.03 -6.47
N GLY A 197 -22.27 -1.28 -6.09
CA GLY A 197 -22.26 -2.45 -6.97
C GLY A 197 -23.35 -2.41 -8.04
N LYS A 198 -23.32 -1.37 -8.88
CA LYS A 198 -23.84 -1.36 -10.25
C LYS A 198 -22.68 -1.62 -11.20
#